data_AF-J9W5Z8-F1
#
_entry.id   AF-J9W5Z8-F1
#
_cell.length_a   1.000
_cell.length_b   1.000
_cell.length_c   1.000
_cell.angle_alpha   90.00
_cell.angle_beta   90.00
_cell.angle_gamma   90.00
#
_symmetry.space_group_name_H-M   'P 1'
#
loop_
_entity.id
_entity.type
_entity.pdbx_description
1 polymer ?
#
loop_
_entity_poly.entity_id
_entity_poly.type
_entity_poly.pdbx_seq_one_letter_code
_entity_poly.pdbx_strand_id
1 'polypeptide(L)'
;MKSSLKKSLFVGLAALGFVAVAGSANANTASAKSYAKVTSNKTLTTDATTRNVNVNGTNALYTKAGTLKGAKTVATKSTLAALKDSKQGQKNWRAYRVATTNRGSVYYKVVSFDGAYRGWIYGGKSTGAFGGGVAQYNTTTDPQASTDTSSSVNSSASINTQGQTTGLSATQKAATYKIANPGTSNDGTEVTYTYPAWTQYKKGRVITDSTPYKDATFKVTDQTTRTREGDLWVKIEATDAANSKANGWILYSGLKQATPATPAENFNADTSVKIAYRDATTGKTLDKTNTWTTASTGTKQGNAVNALVNSAGYNLTQYLVNTGAPSGYTFKNLFRVS
;
A
#
# COMPACT_ATOMS: atom_id res chain seq x y z
N MET A 1 44.41 -17.36 41.59
CA MET A 1 45.37 -17.50 40.47
C MET A 1 45.54 -16.12 39.83
N LYS A 2 46.52 -15.37 40.33
CA LYS A 2 47.75 -14.90 39.64
C LYS A 2 47.53 -13.73 38.68
N SER A 3 47.81 -12.55 39.25
CA SER A 3 47.99 -11.24 38.63
C SER A 3 49.27 -11.14 37.79
N SER A 4 49.29 -10.19 36.84
CA SER A 4 50.32 -9.14 36.62
C SER A 4 50.75 -8.92 35.16
N LEU A 5 50.76 -7.63 34.76
CA LEU A 5 51.33 -7.03 33.55
C LEU A 5 52.86 -7.17 33.50
N LYS A 6 53.48 -7.09 32.29
CA LYS A 6 54.61 -6.17 31.95
C LYS A 6 54.77 -5.95 30.43
N LYS A 7 55.15 -4.72 30.06
CA LYS A 7 55.69 -4.29 28.75
C LYS A 7 57.06 -4.91 28.49
N SER A 8 57.41 -5.15 27.24
CA SER A 8 58.81 -5.13 26.78
C SER A 8 58.90 -4.53 25.38
N LEU A 9 59.76 -3.52 25.28
CA LEU A 9 60.22 -2.83 24.08
C LEU A 9 61.52 -3.51 23.66
N PHE A 10 61.62 -4.01 22.43
CA PHE A 10 62.91 -4.37 21.85
C PHE A 10 63.19 -3.45 20.67
N VAL A 11 64.09 -2.50 20.92
CA VAL A 11 64.83 -1.76 19.91
C VAL A 11 66.00 -2.65 19.50
N GLY A 12 66.04 -3.05 18.24
CA GLY A 12 67.19 -3.71 17.62
C GLY A 12 67.74 -2.81 16.51
N LEU A 13 68.80 -2.07 16.83
CA LEU A 13 69.68 -1.41 15.87
C LEU A 13 70.51 -2.49 15.16
N ALA A 14 70.53 -2.51 13.83
CA ALA A 14 71.65 -3.07 13.08
C ALA A 14 71.87 -2.23 11.82
N ALA A 15 73.11 -1.82 11.67
CA ALA A 15 73.59 -0.83 10.72
C ALA A 15 73.93 -1.42 9.34
N LEU A 16 73.71 -0.59 8.32
CA LEU A 16 74.47 -0.41 7.08
C LEU A 16 75.37 -1.56 6.60
N GLY A 17 74.91 -2.25 5.56
CA GLY A 17 75.77 -2.93 4.58
C GLY A 17 75.41 -2.42 3.18
N PHE A 18 76.19 -1.47 2.66
CA PHE A 18 76.14 -1.03 1.27
C PHE A 18 76.91 -2.05 0.43
N VAL A 19 76.21 -2.81 -0.42
CA VAL A 19 76.84 -3.51 -1.54
C VAL A 19 76.15 -3.00 -2.80
N ALA A 20 76.89 -2.21 -3.58
CA ALA A 20 76.52 -1.82 -4.91
C ALA A 20 76.67 -3.05 -5.82
N VAL A 21 75.55 -3.61 -6.27
CA VAL A 21 75.49 -4.43 -7.49
C VAL A 21 74.73 -3.62 -8.53
N ALA A 22 75.47 -3.04 -9.46
CA ALA A 22 74.92 -2.57 -10.72
C ALA A 22 74.57 -3.81 -11.56
N GLY A 23 73.29 -4.16 -11.61
CA GLY A 23 72.76 -5.25 -12.42
C GLY A 23 71.28 -5.03 -12.64
N SER A 24 70.95 -4.33 -13.74
CA SER A 24 69.63 -4.15 -14.35
C SER A 24 68.43 -4.32 -13.40
N ALA A 25 68.05 -3.25 -12.71
CA ALA A 25 66.71 -3.17 -12.17
C ALA A 25 65.73 -3.24 -13.36
N ASN A 26 65.06 -4.37 -13.53
CA ASN A 26 63.69 -4.37 -14.04
C ASN A 26 62.89 -3.59 -13.00
N ALA A 27 62.95 -2.26 -13.09
CA ALA A 27 62.07 -1.40 -12.34
C ALA A 27 60.67 -1.71 -12.88
N ASN A 28 59.96 -2.60 -12.19
CA ASN A 28 58.52 -2.59 -12.21
C ASN A 28 58.12 -1.19 -11.79
N THR A 29 57.92 -0.29 -12.77
CA THR A 29 57.29 1.00 -12.55
C THR A 29 55.96 0.68 -11.89
N ALA A 30 55.91 0.85 -10.57
CA ALA A 30 54.69 0.70 -9.79
C ALA A 30 53.74 1.77 -10.31
N SER A 31 52.86 1.41 -11.24
CA SER A 31 51.85 2.32 -11.75
C SER A 31 51.00 2.76 -10.57
N ALA A 32 51.12 4.03 -10.19
CA ALA A 32 50.32 4.60 -9.12
C ALA A 32 48.83 4.37 -9.44
N LYS A 33 48.09 3.83 -8.47
CA LYS A 33 46.65 3.58 -8.63
C LYS A 33 45.95 4.89 -8.99
N SER A 34 45.53 5.01 -10.24
CA SER A 34 44.82 6.21 -10.71
C SER A 34 43.36 6.15 -10.28
N TYR A 35 42.87 7.23 -9.67
CA TYR A 35 41.49 7.37 -9.23
C TYR A 35 40.68 8.21 -10.21
N ALA A 36 39.38 7.94 -10.29
CA ALA A 36 38.48 8.81 -11.03
C ALA A 36 38.33 10.17 -10.34
N LYS A 37 37.91 11.19 -11.10
CA LYS A 37 37.51 12.51 -10.61
C LYS A 37 36.05 12.75 -10.96
N VAL A 38 35.32 13.50 -10.14
CA VAL A 38 33.94 13.92 -10.44
C VAL A 38 33.99 15.04 -11.47
N THR A 39 33.25 14.90 -12.57
CA THR A 39 33.09 15.94 -13.59
C THR A 39 31.75 16.64 -13.48
N SER A 40 30.73 15.98 -12.92
CA SER A 40 29.43 16.58 -12.64
C SER A 40 28.84 16.04 -11.35
N ASN A 41 28.05 16.85 -10.65
CA ASN A 41 27.27 16.43 -9.49
C ASN A 41 26.06 17.35 -9.37
N LYS A 42 24.89 16.85 -9.76
CA LYS A 42 23.66 17.63 -9.89
C LYS A 42 22.54 17.03 -9.06
N THR A 43 21.68 17.88 -8.52
CA THR A 43 20.42 17.45 -7.91
C THR A 43 19.46 17.02 -9.02
N LEU A 44 18.74 15.92 -8.80
CA LEU A 44 17.68 15.51 -9.73
C LEU A 44 16.48 16.45 -9.57
N THR A 45 15.98 17.00 -10.68
CA THR A 45 14.91 18.01 -10.71
C THR A 45 13.56 17.45 -11.19
N THR A 46 13.52 16.20 -11.66
CA THR A 46 12.26 15.53 -11.99
C THR A 46 11.36 15.42 -10.76
N ASP A 47 10.06 15.19 -11.01
CA ASP A 47 9.05 15.05 -9.95
C ASP A 47 9.57 14.15 -8.83
N ALA A 48 9.34 14.57 -7.58
CA ALA A 48 9.82 13.82 -6.44
C ALA A 48 9.34 12.37 -6.52
N THR A 49 8.07 12.11 -6.79
CA THR A 49 7.41 10.80 -6.77
C THR A 49 7.96 9.81 -7.79
N THR A 50 8.46 10.27 -8.94
CA THR A 50 8.95 9.40 -10.04
C THR A 50 10.36 8.85 -9.83
N ARG A 51 11.07 9.30 -8.79
CA ARG A 51 12.47 8.94 -8.52
C ARG A 51 12.66 7.74 -7.57
N ASN A 52 11.61 6.95 -7.40
CA ASN A 52 11.64 5.81 -6.49
C ASN A 52 12.46 4.73 -7.16
N VAL A 53 13.39 4.16 -6.41
CA VAL A 53 14.29 3.11 -6.89
C VAL A 53 14.31 1.96 -5.89
N ASN A 54 14.72 0.80 -6.37
CA ASN A 54 15.15 -0.29 -5.51
C ASN A 54 16.63 -0.56 -5.76
N VAL A 55 17.33 -0.98 -4.72
CA VAL A 55 18.68 -1.54 -4.85
C VAL A 55 18.58 -2.97 -5.36
N ASN A 56 19.59 -3.44 -6.09
CA ASN A 56 19.57 -4.80 -6.66
C ASN A 56 20.69 -5.73 -6.15
N GLY A 57 21.57 -5.25 -5.28
CA GLY A 57 22.65 -6.04 -4.69
C GLY A 57 23.89 -6.25 -5.57
N THR A 58 23.91 -5.76 -6.81
CA THR A 58 25.06 -5.95 -7.73
C THR A 58 26.25 -5.05 -7.39
N ASN A 59 25.99 -3.91 -6.74
CA ASN A 59 26.95 -2.87 -6.41
C ASN A 59 26.77 -2.45 -4.95
N ALA A 60 27.87 -2.07 -4.29
CA ALA A 60 27.85 -1.56 -2.94
C ALA A 60 27.46 -0.07 -2.90
N LEU A 61 27.02 0.39 -1.73
CA LEU A 61 26.76 1.79 -1.42
C LEU A 61 28.02 2.42 -0.83
N TYR A 62 28.37 3.63 -1.23
CA TYR A 62 29.60 4.31 -0.82
C TYR A 62 29.36 5.73 -0.29
N THR A 63 30.32 6.28 0.46
CA THR A 63 30.26 7.67 0.96
C THR A 63 30.37 8.73 -0.14
N LYS A 64 31.04 8.37 -1.25
CA LYS A 64 31.21 9.13 -2.50
C LYS A 64 31.27 8.14 -3.65
N ALA A 65 31.28 8.57 -4.91
CA ALA A 65 31.39 7.64 -6.05
C ALA A 65 32.55 6.64 -5.84
N GLY A 66 32.27 5.35 -5.98
CA GLY A 66 33.13 4.26 -5.48
C GLY A 66 34.53 4.18 -6.11
N THR A 67 34.73 4.83 -7.26
CA THR A 67 36.03 4.90 -7.97
C THR A 67 36.89 6.11 -7.57
N LEU A 68 36.39 6.99 -6.70
CA LEU A 68 37.12 8.16 -6.20
C LEU A 68 38.07 7.78 -5.06
N LYS A 69 39.14 8.56 -4.89
CA LYS A 69 40.05 8.42 -3.76
C LYS A 69 39.32 8.59 -2.41
N GLY A 70 39.52 7.64 -1.51
CA GLY A 70 38.92 7.63 -0.17
C GLY A 70 37.41 7.37 -0.15
N ALA A 71 36.84 6.73 -1.16
CA ALA A 71 35.49 6.18 -1.07
C ALA A 71 35.46 5.04 -0.05
N LYS A 72 34.54 5.13 0.93
CA LYS A 72 34.31 4.10 1.95
C LYS A 72 32.97 3.43 1.71
N THR A 73 32.88 2.12 1.96
CA THR A 73 31.62 1.37 1.86
C THR A 73 30.69 1.76 3.00
N VAL A 74 29.44 2.09 2.66
CA VAL A 74 28.34 2.34 3.60
C VAL A 74 27.49 1.08 3.79
N ALA A 75 27.25 0.35 2.70
CA ALA A 75 26.57 -0.95 2.72
C ALA A 75 27.18 -1.85 1.65
N THR A 76 27.42 -3.12 1.98
CA THR A 76 28.01 -4.09 1.05
C THR A 76 26.99 -4.52 0.00
N LYS A 77 27.47 -5.22 -1.03
CA LYS A 77 26.62 -5.87 -2.03
C LYS A 77 25.62 -6.85 -1.37
N SER A 78 26.08 -7.66 -0.42
CA SER A 78 25.24 -8.62 0.30
C SER A 78 24.16 -7.93 1.14
N THR A 79 24.49 -6.85 1.85
CA THR A 79 23.48 -6.05 2.57
C THR A 79 22.43 -5.50 1.62
N LEU A 80 22.83 -4.95 0.47
CA LEU A 80 21.88 -4.42 -0.51
C LEU A 80 21.06 -5.52 -1.20
N ALA A 81 21.61 -6.72 -1.39
CA ALA A 81 20.87 -7.88 -1.88
C ALA A 81 19.79 -8.31 -0.87
N ALA A 82 20.06 -8.30 0.43
CA ALA A 82 19.04 -8.57 1.44
C ALA A 82 17.94 -7.49 1.48
N LEU A 83 18.30 -6.22 1.28
CA LEU A 83 17.34 -5.11 1.28
C LEU A 83 16.47 -5.07 0.03
N LYS A 84 16.99 -5.50 -1.12
CA LYS A 84 16.24 -5.67 -2.38
C LYS A 84 14.95 -6.44 -2.13
N ASP A 85 15.03 -7.56 -1.42
CA ASP A 85 13.96 -8.54 -1.24
C ASP A 85 13.08 -8.29 0.00
N SER A 86 13.35 -7.20 0.75
CA SER A 86 12.59 -6.85 1.95
C SER A 86 11.10 -6.64 1.66
N LYS A 87 10.24 -7.13 2.56
CA LYS A 87 8.78 -6.94 2.53
C LYS A 87 8.31 -5.75 3.36
N GLN A 88 9.22 -4.81 3.63
CA GLN A 88 8.98 -3.64 4.48
C GLN A 88 9.15 -2.37 3.65
N GLY A 89 8.10 -1.57 3.47
CA GLY A 89 8.09 -0.33 2.69
C GLY A 89 9.12 0.69 3.17
N GLN A 90 9.49 0.66 4.45
CA GLN A 90 10.59 1.42 5.05
C GLN A 90 11.91 1.24 4.29
N LYS A 91 12.10 0.09 3.63
CA LYS A 91 13.28 -0.27 2.85
C LYS A 91 13.16 0.10 1.37
N ASN A 92 12.15 0.87 0.97
CA ASN A 92 12.13 1.57 -0.31
C ASN A 92 13.22 2.65 -0.37
N TRP A 93 13.60 3.06 -1.58
CA TRP A 93 14.69 4.03 -1.78
C TRP A 93 14.30 5.16 -2.72
N ARG A 94 14.92 6.31 -2.50
CA ARG A 94 14.81 7.49 -3.37
C ARG A 94 16.17 7.89 -3.90
N ALA A 95 16.28 8.07 -5.20
CA ALA A 95 17.41 8.77 -5.82
C ALA A 95 17.16 10.29 -5.83
N TYR A 96 18.17 11.09 -5.48
CA TYR A 96 18.01 12.56 -5.39
C TYR A 96 19.17 13.37 -5.98
N ARG A 97 20.30 12.73 -6.32
CA ARG A 97 21.38 13.37 -7.09
C ARG A 97 21.99 12.38 -8.08
N VAL A 98 22.65 12.91 -9.09
CA VAL A 98 23.42 12.16 -10.09
C VAL A 98 24.80 12.81 -10.26
N ALA A 99 25.83 11.99 -10.42
CA ALA A 99 27.20 12.45 -10.65
C ALA A 99 27.86 11.63 -11.75
N THR A 100 28.61 12.30 -12.61
CA THR A 100 29.45 11.67 -13.64
C THR A 100 30.91 11.80 -13.26
N THR A 101 31.72 10.79 -13.59
CA THR A 101 33.17 10.83 -13.43
C THR A 101 33.89 11.12 -14.75
N ASN A 102 35.17 11.49 -14.67
CA ASN A 102 36.04 11.63 -15.86
C ASN A 102 36.28 10.33 -16.64
N ARG A 103 35.77 9.19 -16.13
CA ARG A 103 35.76 7.88 -16.81
C ARG A 103 34.40 7.53 -17.40
N GLY A 104 33.49 8.51 -17.48
CA GLY A 104 32.14 8.36 -18.00
C GLY A 104 31.20 7.52 -17.13
N SER A 105 31.59 7.15 -15.91
CA SER A 105 30.73 6.39 -15.01
C SER A 105 29.73 7.31 -14.31
N VAL A 106 28.49 6.86 -14.21
CA VAL A 106 27.42 7.55 -13.49
C VAL A 106 27.21 6.93 -12.12
N TYR A 107 26.96 7.76 -11.12
CA TYR A 107 26.58 7.35 -9.77
C TYR A 107 25.34 8.13 -9.32
N TYR A 108 24.40 7.44 -8.67
CA TYR A 108 23.24 8.06 -8.05
C TYR A 108 23.44 8.18 -6.54
N LYS A 109 23.08 9.34 -5.97
CA LYS A 109 22.95 9.49 -4.52
C LYS A 109 21.56 9.04 -4.11
N VAL A 110 21.50 8.02 -3.27
CA VAL A 110 20.26 7.37 -2.83
C VAL A 110 20.13 7.38 -1.31
N VAL A 111 18.90 7.22 -0.84
CA VAL A 111 18.56 7.08 0.58
C VAL A 111 17.42 6.08 0.74
N SER A 112 17.48 5.22 1.77
CA SER A 112 16.33 4.41 2.18
C SER A 112 15.25 5.29 2.82
N PHE A 113 13.99 4.86 2.80
CA PHE A 113 12.89 5.69 3.29
C PHE A 113 12.96 5.91 4.80
N ASP A 114 13.38 4.90 5.55
CA ASP A 114 13.70 5.00 6.99
C ASP A 114 14.95 5.85 7.31
N GLY A 115 15.72 6.23 6.28
CA GLY A 115 16.94 7.03 6.43
C GLY A 115 18.16 6.25 6.96
N ALA A 116 18.04 4.95 7.23
CA ALA A 116 19.12 4.12 7.77
C ALA A 116 20.34 4.06 6.84
N TYR A 117 20.11 4.14 5.53
CA TYR A 117 21.17 4.10 4.52
C TYR A 117 21.14 5.33 3.64
N ARG A 118 22.32 5.91 3.40
CA ARG A 118 22.52 7.04 2.49
C ARG A 118 23.91 6.99 1.88
N GLY A 119 23.98 7.09 0.55
CA GLY A 119 25.27 7.08 -0.13
C GLY A 119 25.16 7.17 -1.64
N TRP A 120 26.28 6.92 -2.31
CA TRP A 120 26.43 6.88 -3.75
C TRP A 120 26.56 5.45 -4.23
N ILE A 121 25.76 5.08 -5.23
CA ILE A 121 25.75 3.76 -5.84
C ILE A 121 25.98 3.88 -7.34
N TYR A 122 26.72 2.92 -7.92
CA TYR A 122 27.01 2.93 -9.35
C TYR A 122 25.71 2.81 -10.16
N GLY A 123 25.53 3.72 -11.11
CA GLY A 123 24.32 3.89 -11.93
C GLY A 123 24.47 3.45 -13.39
N GLY A 124 25.64 2.95 -13.79
CA GLY A 124 25.96 2.66 -15.20
C GLY A 124 26.65 3.83 -15.91
N LYS A 125 26.21 4.13 -17.14
CA LYS A 125 26.77 5.18 -18.00
C LYS A 125 25.77 6.29 -18.36
N SER A 126 24.48 6.08 -18.13
CA SER A 126 23.42 7.04 -18.44
C SER A 126 23.02 7.86 -17.21
N THR A 127 22.86 9.16 -17.39
CA THR A 127 22.29 10.07 -16.39
C THR A 127 20.76 10.20 -16.51
N GLY A 128 20.17 9.72 -17.62
CA GLY A 128 18.74 9.83 -17.93
C GLY A 128 17.92 8.60 -17.51
N ALA A 129 18.56 7.49 -17.15
CA ALA A 129 17.90 6.27 -16.73
C ALA A 129 18.58 5.68 -15.48
N PHE A 130 17.78 5.15 -14.56
CA PHE A 130 18.29 4.38 -13.42
C PHE A 130 18.80 3.03 -13.90
N GLY A 131 20.04 2.69 -13.54
CA GLY A 131 20.68 1.42 -13.90
C GLY A 131 21.81 1.05 -12.94
N GLY A 132 22.62 0.07 -13.34
CA GLY A 132 23.73 -0.42 -12.50
C GLY A 132 23.23 -1.08 -11.22
N GLY A 133 23.53 -0.49 -10.06
CA GLY A 133 23.15 -0.99 -8.74
C GLY A 133 21.72 -0.65 -8.29
N VAL A 134 21.00 0.12 -9.09
CA VAL A 134 19.61 0.53 -8.82
C VAL A 134 18.74 0.31 -10.05
N ALA A 135 17.45 0.16 -9.82
CA ALA A 135 16.42 0.16 -10.85
C ALA A 135 15.26 1.05 -10.40
N GLN A 136 14.53 1.64 -11.35
CA GLN A 136 13.26 2.30 -11.04
C GLN A 136 12.32 1.32 -10.35
N TYR A 137 11.56 1.80 -9.38
CA TYR A 137 10.69 0.95 -8.58
C TYR A 137 9.36 1.64 -8.28
N ASN A 138 8.28 0.98 -8.69
CA ASN A 138 6.93 1.38 -8.30
C ASN A 138 6.68 0.83 -6.90
N THR A 139 6.41 1.73 -5.96
CA THR A 139 6.15 1.40 -4.55
C THR A 139 4.71 0.95 -4.30
N THR A 140 3.87 1.10 -5.32
CA THR A 140 2.50 0.60 -5.39
C THR A 140 2.21 -0.02 -6.76
N THR A 141 1.16 -0.82 -6.82
CA THR A 141 0.61 -1.42 -8.04
C THR A 141 -0.90 -1.40 -7.96
N ASP A 142 -1.55 -1.54 -9.12
CA ASP A 142 -2.98 -1.80 -9.15
C ASP A 142 -3.27 -3.10 -8.39
N PRO A 143 -4.32 -3.14 -7.54
CA PRO A 143 -4.68 -4.36 -6.85
C PRO A 143 -5.08 -5.45 -7.85
N GLN A 144 -4.80 -6.71 -7.50
CA GLN A 144 -5.37 -7.84 -8.25
C GLN A 144 -6.89 -7.71 -8.27
N ALA A 145 -7.54 -8.02 -9.40
CA ALA A 145 -8.98 -7.91 -9.54
C ALA A 145 -9.76 -8.66 -8.42
N SER A 146 -10.92 -8.11 -8.05
CA SER A 146 -11.83 -8.77 -7.11
C SER A 146 -12.25 -10.13 -7.66
N THR A 147 -12.41 -11.12 -6.78
CA THR A 147 -12.98 -12.43 -7.13
C THR A 147 -14.49 -12.34 -7.36
N ASP A 148 -15.15 -11.32 -6.80
CA ASP A 148 -16.52 -10.97 -7.13
C ASP A 148 -16.51 -10.09 -8.37
N THR A 149 -16.77 -10.72 -9.53
CA THR A 149 -16.82 -10.07 -10.84
C THR A 149 -18.18 -9.45 -11.15
N SER A 150 -19.14 -9.54 -10.22
CA SER A 150 -20.45 -8.93 -10.39
C SER A 150 -20.32 -7.40 -10.45
N SER A 151 -20.92 -6.82 -11.48
CA SER A 151 -21.10 -5.36 -11.55
C SER A 151 -22.33 -4.89 -10.77
N SER A 152 -23.11 -5.82 -10.21
CA SER A 152 -24.29 -5.51 -9.41
C SER A 152 -23.91 -5.07 -7.99
N VAL A 153 -24.64 -4.08 -7.46
CA VAL A 153 -24.48 -3.59 -6.09
C VAL A 153 -25.52 -4.25 -5.21
N ASN A 154 -25.07 -4.95 -4.16
CA ASN A 154 -25.93 -5.45 -3.10
C ASN A 154 -25.82 -4.54 -1.87
N SER A 155 -26.70 -3.55 -1.77
CA SER A 155 -26.71 -2.58 -0.67
C SER A 155 -27.00 -3.21 0.71
N SER A 156 -27.49 -4.45 0.74
CA SER A 156 -27.77 -5.20 1.98
C SER A 156 -26.63 -6.13 2.39
N ALA A 157 -25.53 -6.18 1.62
CA ALA A 157 -24.39 -7.02 1.94
C ALA A 157 -23.65 -6.51 3.18
N SER A 158 -23.29 -7.44 4.06
CA SER A 158 -22.31 -7.19 5.12
C SER A 158 -20.91 -7.21 4.52
N ILE A 159 -20.13 -6.17 4.75
CA ILE A 159 -18.77 -6.03 4.23
C ILE A 159 -17.76 -6.32 5.35
N ASN A 160 -16.95 -7.36 5.16
CA ASN A 160 -15.73 -7.58 5.94
C ASN A 160 -14.53 -7.00 5.19
N THR A 161 -13.79 -6.13 5.86
CA THR A 161 -12.59 -5.47 5.31
C THR A 161 -11.29 -6.18 5.68
N GLN A 162 -11.34 -7.13 6.63
CA GLN A 162 -10.17 -7.76 7.21
C GLN A 162 -9.52 -8.75 6.24
N GLY A 163 -8.19 -8.66 6.13
CA GLY A 163 -7.38 -9.59 5.33
C GLY A 163 -7.54 -9.47 3.80
N GLN A 164 -8.34 -8.52 3.31
CA GLN A 164 -8.51 -8.31 1.88
C GLN A 164 -7.28 -7.63 1.27
N THR A 165 -6.73 -8.26 0.24
CA THR A 165 -5.59 -7.76 -0.54
C THR A 165 -5.91 -7.57 -2.03
N THR A 166 -7.07 -8.07 -2.46
CA THR A 166 -7.62 -7.89 -3.81
C THR A 166 -8.46 -6.62 -3.91
N GLY A 167 -8.64 -6.12 -5.12
CA GLY A 167 -9.40 -4.93 -5.39
C GLY A 167 -10.87 -5.02 -4.98
N LEU A 168 -11.47 -3.87 -4.74
CA LEU A 168 -12.85 -3.75 -4.27
C LEU A 168 -13.87 -4.23 -5.32
N SER A 169 -14.90 -4.95 -4.87
CA SER A 169 -16.07 -5.29 -5.69
C SER A 169 -16.97 -4.07 -5.94
N ALA A 170 -17.95 -4.18 -6.84
CA ALA A 170 -18.92 -3.11 -7.09
C ALA A 170 -19.66 -2.66 -5.82
N THR A 171 -20.08 -3.64 -4.99
CA THR A 171 -20.74 -3.38 -3.71
C THR A 171 -19.84 -2.63 -2.73
N GLN A 172 -18.57 -3.02 -2.62
CA GLN A 172 -17.61 -2.36 -1.74
C GLN A 172 -17.31 -0.92 -2.19
N LYS A 173 -17.18 -0.68 -3.49
CA LYS A 173 -17.00 0.67 -4.03
C LYS A 173 -18.20 1.58 -3.76
N ALA A 174 -19.42 1.03 -3.74
CA ALA A 174 -20.65 1.78 -3.50
C ALA A 174 -20.93 2.06 -2.01
N ALA A 175 -20.24 1.36 -1.09
CA ALA A 175 -20.51 1.45 0.33
C ALA A 175 -19.94 2.72 0.99
N THR A 176 -20.48 3.04 2.16
CA THR A 176 -19.93 4.06 3.07
C THR A 176 -19.22 3.39 4.24
N TYR A 177 -18.12 3.99 4.68
CA TYR A 177 -17.23 3.43 5.70
C TYR A 177 -17.03 4.40 6.87
N LYS A 178 -16.68 3.86 8.03
CA LYS A 178 -16.08 4.59 9.16
C LYS A 178 -14.67 4.05 9.42
N ILE A 179 -13.82 4.86 10.04
CA ILE A 179 -12.58 4.35 10.64
C ILE A 179 -12.99 3.35 11.74
N ALA A 180 -12.46 2.13 11.68
CA ALA A 180 -12.93 1.03 12.51
C ALA A 180 -12.68 1.32 14.00
N ASN A 181 -11.47 1.77 14.30
CA ASN A 181 -10.99 2.11 15.63
C ASN A 181 -10.31 3.50 15.57
N PRO A 182 -11.06 4.59 15.78
CA PRO A 182 -10.46 5.92 15.84
C PRO A 182 -9.40 6.02 16.96
N GLY A 183 -8.29 6.70 16.69
CA GLY A 183 -7.15 6.79 17.59
C GLY A 183 -5.94 7.49 16.95
N THR A 184 -4.74 7.14 17.39
CA THR A 184 -3.48 7.85 17.03
C THR A 184 -2.38 6.94 16.47
N SER A 185 -2.64 5.63 16.35
CA SER A 185 -1.67 4.63 15.90
C SER A 185 -1.16 4.94 14.49
N ASN A 186 0.14 4.73 14.26
CA ASN A 186 0.80 4.97 12.97
C ASN A 186 1.07 3.66 12.23
N ASP A 187 0.09 2.77 12.19
CA ASP A 187 0.16 1.45 11.56
C ASP A 187 -0.66 1.35 10.26
N GLY A 188 -1.29 2.45 9.84
CA GLY A 188 -2.15 2.50 8.66
C GLY A 188 -3.63 2.22 8.93
N THR A 189 -4.02 1.88 10.16
CA THR A 189 -5.39 1.43 10.47
C THR A 189 -6.27 2.49 11.13
N GLU A 190 -5.68 3.46 11.83
CA GLU A 190 -6.44 4.46 12.58
C GLU A 190 -6.43 5.86 11.95
N VAL A 191 -5.42 6.19 11.14
CA VAL A 191 -5.19 7.54 10.62
C VAL A 191 -4.94 7.53 9.12
N THR A 192 -5.10 8.68 8.45
CA THR A 192 -4.95 8.79 6.99
C THR A 192 -3.62 9.42 6.58
N TYR A 193 -3.22 9.18 5.33
CA TYR A 193 -1.91 9.52 4.77
C TYR A 193 -2.02 10.21 3.39
N THR A 194 -1.05 11.04 3.03
CA THR A 194 -1.04 11.71 1.71
C THR A 194 -0.82 10.70 0.57
N TYR A 195 -0.06 9.65 0.86
CA TYR A 195 0.15 8.46 0.03
C TYR A 195 0.13 7.26 0.97
N PRO A 196 -0.14 6.03 0.50
CA PRO A 196 -0.02 4.85 1.34
C PRO A 196 1.31 4.82 2.10
N ALA A 197 1.31 4.39 3.35
CA ALA A 197 2.47 4.52 4.22
C ALA A 197 3.72 3.93 3.56
N TRP A 198 4.85 4.65 3.65
CA TRP A 198 6.14 4.22 3.10
C TRP A 198 6.19 3.98 1.59
N THR A 199 5.29 4.59 0.81
CA THR A 199 5.33 4.53 -0.66
C THR A 199 5.96 5.76 -1.30
N GLN A 200 6.11 6.86 -0.57
CA GLN A 200 6.79 8.06 -1.03
C GLN A 200 7.72 8.63 0.05
N TYR A 201 8.97 8.91 -0.32
CA TYR A 201 9.96 9.47 0.61
C TYR A 201 9.50 10.81 1.21
N LYS A 202 9.52 10.92 2.54
CA LYS A 202 9.09 12.10 3.31
C LYS A 202 7.63 12.52 3.13
N LYS A 203 6.77 11.63 2.63
CA LYS A 203 5.32 11.82 2.69
C LYS A 203 4.79 11.06 3.90
N GLY A 204 3.82 11.66 4.60
CA GLY A 204 3.37 11.18 5.90
C GLY A 204 1.86 11.24 6.06
N ARG A 205 1.45 11.26 7.32
CA ARG A 205 0.05 11.33 7.74
C ARG A 205 -0.59 12.67 7.33
N VAL A 206 -1.85 12.62 6.94
CA VAL A 206 -2.73 13.80 6.79
C VAL A 206 -3.27 14.20 8.16
N ILE A 207 -3.84 13.24 8.90
CA ILE A 207 -4.25 13.42 10.30
C ILE A 207 -3.39 12.58 11.22
N THR A 208 -3.09 13.07 12.42
CA THR A 208 -2.35 12.32 13.45
C THR A 208 -3.24 11.76 14.55
N ASP A 209 -4.51 12.15 14.57
CA ASP A 209 -5.52 11.71 15.51
C ASP A 209 -6.86 11.65 14.77
N SER A 210 -7.50 10.48 14.77
CA SER A 210 -8.80 10.26 14.17
C SER A 210 -9.97 10.26 15.16
N THR A 211 -9.70 10.39 16.46
CA THR A 211 -10.73 10.47 17.52
C THR A 211 -11.84 11.48 17.20
N PRO A 212 -11.55 12.70 16.69
CA PRO A 212 -12.59 13.66 16.32
C PRO A 212 -13.55 13.18 15.21
N TYR A 213 -13.18 12.15 14.45
CA TYR A 213 -13.90 11.65 13.28
C TYR A 213 -14.63 10.32 13.57
N LYS A 214 -14.85 9.98 14.84
CA LYS A 214 -15.48 8.69 15.23
C LYS A 214 -16.82 8.40 14.56
N ASP A 215 -17.58 9.44 14.25
CA ASP A 215 -18.88 9.35 13.59
C ASP A 215 -18.86 9.74 12.12
N ALA A 216 -17.72 10.23 11.63
CA ALA A 216 -17.56 10.61 10.24
C ALA A 216 -17.72 9.39 9.33
N THR A 217 -18.35 9.61 8.17
CA THR A 217 -18.50 8.57 7.15
C THR A 217 -17.75 8.97 5.89
N PHE A 218 -17.25 7.97 5.17
CA PHE A 218 -16.36 8.15 4.04
C PHE A 218 -16.76 7.25 2.88
N LYS A 219 -16.52 7.72 1.65
CA LYS A 219 -16.54 6.90 0.44
C LYS A 219 -15.12 6.55 0.04
N VAL A 220 -14.94 5.38 -0.57
CA VAL A 220 -13.68 5.03 -1.22
C VAL A 220 -13.68 5.58 -2.63
N THR A 221 -12.65 6.34 -3.00
CA THR A 221 -12.51 6.96 -4.33
C THR A 221 -11.36 6.36 -5.14
N ASP A 222 -10.42 5.69 -4.49
CA ASP A 222 -9.26 5.08 -5.13
C ASP A 222 -8.73 3.90 -4.31
N GLN A 223 -7.94 3.04 -4.94
CA GLN A 223 -7.33 1.87 -4.31
C GLN A 223 -5.97 1.53 -4.92
N THR A 224 -5.08 0.97 -4.11
CA THR A 224 -3.77 0.51 -4.57
C THR A 224 -3.20 -0.53 -3.62
N THR A 225 -2.27 -1.36 -4.10
CA THR A 225 -1.56 -2.34 -3.29
C THR A 225 -0.10 -1.93 -3.12
N ARG A 226 0.44 -1.93 -1.90
CA ARG A 226 1.88 -1.66 -1.71
C ARG A 226 2.70 -2.85 -2.21
N THR A 227 3.75 -2.59 -3.00
CA THR A 227 4.48 -3.65 -3.70
C THR A 227 5.38 -4.50 -2.79
N ARG A 228 5.75 -4.01 -1.61
CA ARG A 228 6.55 -4.79 -0.64
C ARG A 228 5.68 -5.59 0.32
N GLU A 229 4.63 -4.99 0.85
CA GLU A 229 3.75 -5.59 1.85
C GLU A 229 2.62 -6.42 1.24
N GLY A 230 2.14 -6.07 0.05
CA GLY A 230 0.99 -6.72 -0.60
C GLY A 230 -0.36 -6.36 0.02
N ASP A 231 -0.41 -5.32 0.85
CA ASP A 231 -1.63 -4.88 1.53
C ASP A 231 -2.44 -3.88 0.70
N LEU A 232 -3.77 -3.93 0.85
CA LEU A 232 -4.70 -3.05 0.16
C LEU A 232 -4.86 -1.72 0.92
N TRP A 233 -4.53 -0.64 0.22
CA TRP A 233 -4.79 0.72 0.66
C TRP A 233 -5.89 1.34 -0.19
N VAL A 234 -6.74 2.13 0.45
CA VAL A 234 -7.83 2.86 -0.20
C VAL A 234 -7.72 4.34 0.10
N LYS A 235 -8.07 5.19 -0.86
CA LYS A 235 -8.24 6.62 -0.64
C LYS A 235 -9.68 6.88 -0.23
N ILE A 236 -9.86 7.51 0.92
CA ILE A 236 -11.16 7.86 1.47
C ILE A 236 -11.43 9.36 1.35
N GLU A 237 -12.68 9.68 1.04
CA GLU A 237 -13.19 11.05 1.02
C GLU A 237 -14.46 11.14 1.89
N ALA A 238 -14.48 12.13 2.78
CA ALA A 238 -15.58 12.34 3.71
C ALA A 238 -16.87 12.67 2.95
N THR A 239 -17.99 12.14 3.44
CA THR A 239 -19.32 12.45 2.90
C THR A 239 -19.80 13.85 3.28
N ASP A 240 -19.25 14.40 4.37
CA ASP A 240 -19.50 15.75 4.87
C ASP A 240 -18.21 16.59 4.81
N ALA A 241 -18.31 17.80 4.26
CA ALA A 241 -17.23 18.77 4.16
C ALA A 241 -16.58 19.10 5.52
N ALA A 242 -17.34 19.05 6.63
CA ALA A 242 -16.81 19.27 7.97
C ALA A 242 -15.70 18.27 8.35
N ASN A 243 -15.73 17.08 7.77
CA ASN A 243 -14.79 15.99 8.04
C ASN A 243 -13.70 15.85 6.96
N SER A 244 -13.67 16.74 5.96
CA SER A 244 -12.73 16.68 4.82
C SER A 244 -11.26 16.69 5.20
N LYS A 245 -10.91 17.20 6.39
CA LYS A 245 -9.54 17.15 6.93
C LYS A 245 -9.01 15.73 7.11
N ALA A 246 -9.89 14.73 7.26
CA ALA A 246 -9.50 13.33 7.35
C ALA A 246 -9.29 12.65 6.00
N ASN A 247 -9.57 13.30 4.86
CA ASN A 247 -9.42 12.70 3.53
C ASN A 247 -7.97 12.25 3.28
N GLY A 248 -7.79 11.04 2.76
CA GLY A 248 -6.46 10.50 2.49
C GLY A 248 -6.46 8.99 2.33
N TRP A 249 -5.27 8.41 2.25
CA TRP A 249 -5.05 6.98 2.14
C TRP A 249 -5.07 6.30 3.51
N ILE A 250 -5.70 5.13 3.61
CA ILE A 250 -5.74 4.27 4.80
C ILE A 250 -5.72 2.80 4.37
N LEU A 251 -5.27 1.89 5.24
CA LEU A 251 -5.46 0.45 5.01
C LEU A 251 -6.96 0.15 4.94
N TYR A 252 -7.35 -0.71 3.99
CA TYR A 252 -8.76 -1.10 3.88
C TYR A 252 -9.25 -1.82 5.15
N SER A 253 -8.39 -2.63 5.78
CA SER A 253 -8.64 -3.25 7.09
C SER A 253 -8.79 -2.26 8.25
N GLY A 254 -8.36 -1.01 8.09
CA GLY A 254 -8.60 0.08 9.05
C GLY A 254 -10.03 0.63 9.00
N LEU A 255 -10.83 0.19 8.03
CA LEU A 255 -12.21 0.62 7.84
C LEU A 255 -13.19 -0.45 8.30
N LYS A 256 -14.39 -0.01 8.67
CA LYS A 256 -15.57 -0.85 8.78
C LYS A 256 -16.70 -0.21 7.98
N GLN A 257 -17.63 -1.02 7.49
CA GLN A 257 -18.86 -0.51 6.90
C GLN A 257 -19.53 0.44 7.92
N ALA A 258 -19.73 1.71 7.55
CA ALA A 258 -20.64 2.56 8.30
C ALA A 258 -21.99 1.86 8.22
N THR A 259 -22.67 1.67 9.37
CA THR A 259 -23.90 0.88 9.57
C THR A 259 -24.53 0.57 8.21
N PRO A 260 -24.59 -0.72 7.76
CA PRO A 260 -25.34 -1.04 6.54
C PRO A 260 -26.62 -0.27 6.68
N ALA A 261 -27.05 0.48 5.66
CA ALA A 261 -28.32 1.19 5.77
C ALA A 261 -29.29 0.17 6.37
N THR A 262 -29.70 0.36 7.63
CA THR A 262 -30.86 -0.34 8.17
C THR A 262 -31.84 -0.15 7.06
N PRO A 263 -32.30 -1.20 6.34
CA PRO A 263 -33.05 -1.01 5.10
C PRO A 263 -34.00 0.10 5.41
N ALA A 264 -33.75 1.28 4.82
CA ALA A 264 -34.57 2.41 5.20
C ALA A 264 -35.97 1.87 4.93
N GLU A 265 -36.90 2.09 5.85
CA GLU A 265 -38.30 1.85 5.57
C GLU A 265 -38.69 2.83 4.44
N ASN A 266 -38.14 2.62 3.23
CA ASN A 266 -38.59 3.11 1.94
C ASN A 266 -39.85 2.33 1.56
N PHE A 267 -40.62 1.93 2.56
CA PHE A 267 -41.97 1.48 2.35
C PHE A 267 -42.74 2.71 1.92
N ASN A 268 -43.04 2.75 0.63
CA ASN A 268 -44.00 3.68 0.08
C ASN A 268 -45.25 2.87 -0.26
N ALA A 269 -46.39 3.20 0.35
CA ALA A 269 -47.63 2.48 0.16
C ALA A 269 -48.08 2.40 -1.31
N ASP A 270 -47.64 3.34 -2.15
CA ASP A 270 -47.95 3.36 -3.58
C ASP A 270 -47.09 2.41 -4.42
N THR A 271 -45.88 2.05 -3.95
CA THR A 271 -44.88 1.32 -4.76
C THR A 271 -44.33 0.07 -4.08
N SER A 272 -44.64 -0.18 -2.80
CA SER A 272 -43.98 -1.20 -1.98
C SER A 272 -44.96 -2.16 -1.31
N VAL A 273 -44.50 -3.41 -1.10
CA VAL A 273 -45.18 -4.47 -0.37
C VAL A 273 -44.32 -4.89 0.82
N LYS A 274 -44.88 -4.86 2.03
CA LYS A 274 -44.24 -5.45 3.22
C LYS A 274 -44.45 -6.95 3.21
N ILE A 275 -43.38 -7.69 3.45
CA ILE A 275 -43.34 -9.14 3.52
C ILE A 275 -43.03 -9.50 4.97
N ALA A 276 -43.99 -10.15 5.62
CA ALA A 276 -43.80 -10.78 6.92
C ALA A 276 -43.71 -12.29 6.75
N TYR A 277 -42.84 -12.92 7.52
CA TYR A 277 -42.69 -14.37 7.53
C TYR A 277 -43.43 -14.97 8.74
N ARG A 278 -44.10 -16.10 8.54
CA ARG A 278 -44.77 -16.83 9.62
C ARG A 278 -44.21 -18.24 9.71
N ASP A 279 -43.88 -18.65 10.92
CA ASP A 279 -43.57 -20.04 11.23
C ASP A 279 -44.83 -20.89 11.01
N ALA A 280 -44.77 -21.81 10.06
CA ALA A 280 -45.91 -22.64 9.67
C ALA A 280 -46.31 -23.70 10.71
N THR A 281 -45.45 -23.96 11.69
CA THR A 281 -45.68 -24.94 12.77
C THR A 281 -46.29 -24.27 13.98
N THR A 282 -45.73 -23.13 14.39
CA THR A 282 -46.17 -22.42 15.60
C THR A 282 -47.20 -21.33 15.32
N GLY A 283 -47.37 -20.96 14.05
CA GLY A 283 -48.21 -19.85 13.63
C GLY A 283 -47.65 -18.48 14.03
N LYS A 284 -46.45 -18.38 14.61
CA LYS A 284 -45.89 -17.09 15.04
C LYS A 284 -45.29 -16.32 13.86
N THR A 285 -45.58 -15.02 13.79
CA THR A 285 -44.88 -14.10 12.88
C THR A 285 -43.44 -13.93 13.37
N LEU A 286 -42.48 -13.97 12.46
CA LEU A 286 -41.07 -13.75 12.74
C LEU A 286 -40.77 -12.25 12.78
N ASP A 287 -39.83 -11.83 13.62
CA ASP A 287 -39.40 -10.42 13.70
C ASP A 287 -38.67 -9.96 12.43
N LYS A 288 -38.16 -10.90 11.63
CA LYS A 288 -37.52 -10.61 10.35
C LYS A 288 -38.58 -10.33 9.30
N THR A 289 -38.45 -9.21 8.60
CA THR A 289 -39.32 -8.79 7.49
C THR A 289 -38.49 -8.47 6.25
N ASN A 290 -39.16 -8.34 5.10
CA ASN A 290 -38.58 -7.83 3.86
C ASN A 290 -39.55 -6.85 3.20
N THR A 291 -39.05 -6.02 2.30
CA THR A 291 -39.89 -5.12 1.48
C THR A 291 -39.57 -5.36 0.01
N TRP A 292 -40.61 -5.51 -0.83
CA TRP A 292 -40.48 -5.54 -2.27
C TRP A 292 -41.01 -4.22 -2.84
N THR A 293 -40.26 -3.55 -3.71
CA THR A 293 -40.64 -2.26 -4.30
C THR A 293 -40.60 -2.36 -5.81
N THR A 294 -41.68 -1.97 -6.48
CA THR A 294 -41.74 -1.96 -7.94
C THR A 294 -40.90 -0.83 -8.52
N ALA A 295 -40.32 -1.06 -9.71
CA ALA A 295 -39.72 0.00 -10.53
C ALA A 295 -40.74 0.73 -11.41
N SER A 296 -42.00 0.29 -11.41
CA SER A 296 -43.06 0.89 -12.22
C SER A 296 -43.48 2.24 -11.65
N THR A 297 -43.76 3.20 -12.53
CA THR A 297 -44.26 4.52 -12.14
C THR A 297 -45.79 4.54 -12.19
N GLY A 298 -46.42 5.47 -11.45
CA GLY A 298 -47.87 5.65 -11.47
C GLY A 298 -48.69 4.60 -10.71
N THR A 299 -48.05 3.68 -9.99
CA THR A 299 -48.75 2.73 -9.12
C THR A 299 -49.31 3.42 -7.88
N LYS A 300 -50.34 2.81 -7.30
CA LYS A 300 -51.02 3.25 -6.08
C LYS A 300 -51.29 2.07 -5.15
N GLN A 301 -51.44 2.38 -3.86
CA GLN A 301 -51.84 1.38 -2.87
C GLN A 301 -53.11 0.65 -3.32
N GLY A 302 -53.09 -0.68 -3.25
CA GLY A 302 -54.20 -1.54 -3.68
C GLY A 302 -54.16 -1.96 -5.15
N ASN A 303 -53.21 -1.49 -5.95
CA ASN A 303 -52.99 -2.04 -7.29
C ASN A 303 -52.44 -3.48 -7.22
N ALA A 304 -52.81 -4.30 -8.22
CA ALA A 304 -52.30 -5.66 -8.34
C ALA A 304 -50.79 -5.66 -8.68
N VAL A 305 -50.04 -6.60 -8.08
CA VAL A 305 -48.58 -6.66 -8.19
C VAL A 305 -48.08 -7.72 -9.18
N ASN A 306 -48.98 -8.54 -9.73
CA ASN A 306 -48.63 -9.76 -10.47
C ASN A 306 -47.85 -9.49 -11.77
N ALA A 307 -48.08 -8.34 -12.41
CA ALA A 307 -47.39 -7.93 -13.64
C ALA A 307 -46.21 -6.97 -13.39
N LEU A 308 -45.98 -6.59 -12.13
CA LEU A 308 -44.99 -5.59 -11.75
C LEU A 308 -43.65 -6.27 -11.40
N VAL A 309 -42.56 -5.58 -11.71
CA VAL A 309 -41.20 -6.00 -11.37
C VAL A 309 -40.49 -4.95 -10.52
N ASN A 310 -39.50 -5.37 -9.75
CA ASN A 310 -38.58 -4.47 -9.07
C ASN A 310 -37.47 -3.98 -10.03
N SER A 311 -36.54 -3.16 -9.52
CA SER A 311 -35.40 -2.63 -10.30
C SER A 311 -34.46 -3.71 -10.85
N ALA A 312 -34.50 -4.93 -10.30
CA ALA A 312 -33.74 -6.08 -10.76
C ALA A 312 -34.53 -6.96 -11.76
N GLY A 313 -35.73 -6.54 -12.17
CA GLY A 313 -36.57 -7.29 -13.11
C GLY A 313 -37.32 -8.47 -12.50
N TYR A 314 -37.34 -8.60 -11.16
CA TYR A 314 -38.04 -9.69 -10.48
C TYR A 314 -39.44 -9.29 -10.06
N ASN A 315 -40.42 -10.13 -10.42
CA ASN A 315 -41.74 -10.07 -9.80
C ASN A 315 -41.67 -10.50 -8.32
N LEU A 316 -42.75 -10.28 -7.56
CA LEU A 316 -42.78 -10.54 -6.12
C LEU A 316 -42.39 -12.00 -5.76
N THR A 317 -42.87 -12.98 -6.51
CA THR A 317 -42.55 -14.40 -6.27
C THR A 317 -41.08 -14.69 -6.52
N GLN A 318 -40.53 -14.22 -7.65
CA GLN A 318 -39.12 -14.38 -7.98
C GLN A 318 -38.23 -13.69 -6.94
N TYR A 319 -38.63 -12.53 -6.45
CA TYR A 319 -37.93 -11.82 -5.38
C TYR A 319 -37.87 -12.65 -4.09
N LEU A 320 -38.97 -13.29 -3.68
CA LEU A 320 -39.01 -14.13 -2.49
C LEU A 320 -38.09 -15.36 -2.62
N VAL A 321 -38.06 -15.98 -3.80
CA VAL A 321 -37.17 -17.11 -4.10
C VAL A 321 -35.71 -16.67 -4.04
N ASN A 322 -35.36 -15.55 -4.68
CA ASN A 322 -33.99 -15.04 -4.76
C ASN A 322 -33.48 -14.49 -3.42
N THR A 323 -34.36 -13.90 -2.60
CA THR A 323 -34.01 -13.40 -1.27
C THR A 323 -33.78 -14.54 -0.27
N GLY A 324 -34.41 -15.70 -0.51
CA GLY A 324 -34.33 -16.86 0.36
C GLY A 324 -35.15 -16.72 1.65
N ALA A 325 -35.30 -17.84 2.36
CA ALA A 325 -35.98 -17.86 3.65
C ALA A 325 -35.11 -17.22 4.75
N PRO A 326 -35.71 -16.68 5.83
CA PRO A 326 -34.97 -16.30 7.03
C PRO A 326 -34.04 -17.42 7.52
N SER A 327 -32.88 -17.04 8.08
CA SER A 327 -31.90 -18.01 8.60
C SER A 327 -32.55 -18.97 9.59
N GLY A 328 -32.34 -20.27 9.40
CA GLY A 328 -32.96 -21.32 10.23
C GLY A 328 -34.36 -21.76 9.77
N TYR A 329 -34.91 -21.18 8.70
CA TYR A 329 -36.22 -21.52 8.14
C TYR A 329 -36.11 -21.98 6.69
N THR A 330 -37.11 -22.74 6.24
CA THR A 330 -37.33 -23.09 4.83
C THR A 330 -38.76 -22.74 4.44
N PHE A 331 -38.99 -22.40 3.17
CA PHE A 331 -40.35 -22.12 2.70
C PHE A 331 -41.16 -23.41 2.58
N LYS A 332 -42.27 -23.48 3.33
CA LYS A 332 -43.26 -24.56 3.22
C LYS A 332 -44.25 -24.23 2.11
N ASN A 333 -43.91 -24.62 0.87
CA ASN A 333 -44.69 -24.42 -0.37
C ASN A 333 -44.96 -22.95 -0.76
N LEU A 334 -44.32 -22.51 -1.84
CA LEU A 334 -44.37 -21.15 -2.38
C LEU A 334 -45.67 -20.82 -3.18
N PHE A 335 -46.87 -21.26 -2.78
CA PHE A 335 -48.09 -20.86 -3.52
C PHE A 335 -49.36 -20.77 -2.67
N ARG A 336 -49.78 -19.53 -2.38
CA ARG A 336 -51.12 -18.95 -2.62
C ARG A 336 -51.15 -17.54 -2.01
N VAL A 337 -51.17 -16.52 -2.87
CA VAL A 337 -51.60 -15.17 -2.48
C VAL A 337 -53.11 -15.15 -2.71
N SER A 338 -53.89 -15.07 -1.64
CA SER A 338 -55.28 -14.63 -1.67
C SER A 338 -55.34 -13.13 -1.44
#